data_AF-A0A3G9GQY2-F1
#
_entry.id   AF-A0A3G9GQY2-F1
#
_cell.length_a   1.000
_cell.length_b   1.000
_cell.length_c   1.000
_cell.angle_alpha   90.00
_cell.angle_beta   90.00
_cell.angle_gamma   90.00
#
_symmetry.space_group_name_H-M   'P 1'
#
loop_
_entity.id
_entity.type
_entity.pdbx_description
1 polymer ?
#
loop_
_entity_poly.entity_id
_entity_poly.type
_entity_poly.pdbx_seq_one_letter_code
_entity_poly.pdbx_strand_id
1 'polypeptide(L)'
;MINAEIEARELQNKLSHICPDAKIDFKIPTANEAVITIHNPNGGLPINIFSNDFDHEFKVIYFKTPRFFPSNQDGIDALLKAISDYITGKIVYMDIISTSNNSYPRDRLVPVSELPEADLDKLARLCINKNLLSESELRFELQAGSSICINFWDQNKNFCYKMQNGKLIKE
;
A
#
# COMPACT_ATOMS: atom_id res chain seq x y z
N MET A 1 1.32 14.92 27.66
CA MET A 1 1.30 14.19 26.38
C MET A 1 -0.12 13.74 26.15
N ILE A 2 -0.62 13.91 24.93
CA ILE A 2 -1.90 13.33 24.49
C ILE A 2 -1.73 11.81 24.29
N ASN A 3 -2.81 11.04 24.30
CA ASN A 3 -2.73 9.58 24.18
C ASN A 3 -2.16 9.17 22.81
N ALA A 4 -2.57 9.85 21.73
CA ALA A 4 -2.08 9.63 20.37
C ALA A 4 -0.56 9.84 20.24
N GLU A 5 0.03 10.78 20.98
CA GLU A 5 1.48 10.99 20.98
C GLU A 5 2.20 9.79 21.63
N ILE A 6 1.70 9.32 22.77
CA ILE A 6 2.30 8.20 23.50
C ILE A 6 2.22 6.93 22.64
N GLU A 7 1.03 6.62 22.14
CA GLU A 7 0.79 5.45 21.28
C GLU A 7 1.67 5.48 20.03
N ALA A 8 1.76 6.64 19.36
CA ALA A 8 2.58 6.78 18.16
C ALA A 8 4.09 6.70 18.46
N ARG A 9 4.57 7.19 19.62
CA ARG A 9 5.98 7.02 20.04
C ARG A 9 6.32 5.57 20.35
N GLU A 10 5.44 4.85 21.03
CA GLU A 10 5.61 3.42 21.28
C GLU A 10 5.63 2.63 19.96
N LEU A 11 4.72 2.95 19.04
CA LEU A 11 4.69 2.35 17.71
C LEU A 11 5.97 2.67 16.91
N GLN A 12 6.46 3.92 16.95
CA GLN A 12 7.71 4.32 16.30
C GLN A 12 8.89 3.46 16.76
N ASN A 13 8.99 3.22 18.08
CA ASN A 13 10.04 2.37 18.65
C ASN A 13 9.93 0.92 18.18
N LYS A 14 8.72 0.37 18.02
CA LYS A 14 8.54 -0.98 17.46
C LYS A 14 8.91 -1.02 15.97
N LEU A 15 8.55 0.01 15.21
CA LEU A 15 8.83 0.11 13.77
C LEU A 15 10.33 0.20 13.46
N SER A 16 11.13 0.88 14.29
CA SER A 16 12.59 0.98 14.07
C SER A 16 13.29 -0.38 14.11
N HIS A 17 12.72 -1.38 14.79
CA HIS A 17 13.23 -2.75 14.78
C HIS A 17 12.82 -3.54 13.53
N ILE A 18 11.70 -3.17 12.89
CA ILE A 18 11.17 -3.84 11.70
C ILE A 18 11.82 -3.32 10.42
N CYS A 19 12.16 -2.03 10.40
CA CYS A 19 12.74 -1.37 9.24
C CYS A 19 14.03 -0.64 9.61
N PRO A 20 15.11 -1.37 9.97
CA PRO A 20 16.33 -0.79 10.52
C PRO A 20 17.03 0.17 9.54
N ASP A 21 16.88 -0.07 8.23
CA ASP A 21 17.50 0.72 7.18
C ASP A 21 16.66 1.93 6.75
N ALA A 22 15.43 2.05 7.27
CA ALA A 22 14.53 3.14 6.93
C ALA A 22 14.67 4.28 7.95
N LYS A 23 14.79 5.52 7.46
CA LYS A 23 14.62 6.70 8.32
C LYS A 23 13.16 6.76 8.78
N ILE A 24 12.92 6.94 10.07
CA ILE A 24 11.58 7.11 10.64
C ILE A 24 11.46 8.48 11.28
N ASP A 25 10.59 9.33 10.72
CA ASP A 25 10.27 10.64 11.27
C ASP A 25 8.97 10.59 12.09
N PHE A 26 8.87 11.48 13.07
CA PHE A 26 7.68 11.66 13.91
C PHE A 26 7.29 13.14 13.97
N LYS A 27 6.00 13.44 13.80
CA LYS A 27 5.45 14.80 13.83
C LYS A 27 4.10 14.84 14.55
N ILE A 28 3.79 15.98 15.16
CA ILE A 28 2.48 16.28 15.76
C ILE A 28 1.90 17.46 14.97
N PRO A 29 1.19 17.22 13.85
CA PRO A 29 0.67 18.30 13.01
C PRO A 29 -0.44 19.11 13.69
N THR A 30 -1.22 18.47 14.56
CA THR A 30 -2.30 19.12 15.32
C THR A 30 -2.34 18.60 16.75
N ALA A 31 -3.11 19.25 17.62
CA ALA A 31 -3.16 18.91 19.04
C ALA A 31 -3.65 17.49 19.35
N ASN A 32 -4.32 16.81 18.40
CA ASN A 32 -4.93 15.48 18.62
C ASN A 32 -4.44 14.43 17.61
N GLU A 33 -3.50 14.77 16.73
CA GLU A 33 -3.01 13.87 15.68
C GLU A 33 -1.48 13.77 15.74
N ALA A 34 -0.99 12.54 15.67
CA ALA A 34 0.42 12.22 15.52
C ALA A 34 0.66 11.46 14.21
N VAL A 35 1.79 11.73 13.56
CA VAL A 35 2.17 11.12 12.28
C VAL A 35 3.56 10.53 12.37
N ILE A 36 3.66 9.24 12.02
CA ILE A 36 4.92 8.53 11.80
C ILE A 36 5.11 8.39 10.29
N THR A 37 6.28 8.78 9.79
CA THR A 37 6.65 8.63 8.39
C THR A 37 7.85 7.69 8.28
N ILE A 38 7.66 6.54 7.65
CA ILE A 38 8.72 5.58 7.33
C ILE A 38 9.20 5.88 5.91
N HIS A 39 10.40 6.42 5.78
CA HIS A 39 10.99 6.75 4.48
C HIS A 39 11.46 5.49 3.77
N ASN A 40 11.22 5.44 2.47
CA ASN A 40 11.68 4.32 1.65
C ASN A 40 13.14 4.55 1.20
N PRO A 41 14.10 3.75 1.67
CA PRO A 41 15.50 3.92 1.31
C PRO A 41 15.78 3.56 -0.17
N ASN A 42 14.85 2.86 -0.83
CA ASN A 42 14.97 2.44 -2.23
C ASN A 42 14.33 3.44 -3.22
N GLY A 43 14.09 4.70 -2.81
CA GLY A 43 13.58 5.76 -3.68
C GLY A 43 12.06 5.80 -3.87
N GLY A 44 11.32 4.90 -3.21
CA GLY A 44 9.86 4.85 -3.27
C GLY A 44 9.13 5.83 -2.37
N LEU A 45 7.79 5.72 -2.39
CA LEU A 45 6.94 6.54 -1.52
C LEU A 45 7.11 6.13 -0.05
N PRO A 46 7.05 7.10 0.88
CA PRO A 46 7.06 6.79 2.30
C PRO A 46 5.72 6.19 2.73
N ILE A 47 5.76 5.40 3.81
CA ILE A 47 4.55 4.95 4.50
C ILE A 47 4.22 5.97 5.58
N ASN A 48 2.99 6.46 5.60
CA ASN A 48 2.51 7.37 6.64
C ASN A 48 1.52 6.65 7.55
N ILE A 49 1.73 6.78 8.86
CA ILE A 49 0.86 6.20 9.89
C ILE A 49 0.36 7.35 10.75
N PHE A 50 -0.96 7.49 10.82
CA PHE A 50 -1.64 8.51 11.60
C PHE A 50 -2.27 7.85 12.82
N SER A 51 -2.11 8.49 13.98
CA SER A 51 -2.83 8.17 15.22
C SER A 51 -3.60 9.41 15.64
N ASN A 52 -4.84 9.21 16.09
CA ASN A 52 -5.74 10.26 16.53
C ASN A 52 -6.43 9.83 17.82
N ASP A 53 -6.58 10.74 18.77
CA ASP A 53 -7.20 10.50 20.09
C ASP A 53 -8.67 10.04 20.00
N PHE A 54 -9.37 10.33 18.89
CA PHE A 54 -10.81 10.05 18.75
C PHE A 54 -11.14 8.71 18.09
N ASP A 55 -10.29 8.23 17.19
CA ASP A 55 -10.64 7.14 16.28
C ASP A 55 -10.30 5.76 16.86
N HIS A 56 -9.47 5.70 17.90
CA HIS A 56 -8.94 4.44 18.49
C HIS A 56 -8.36 3.47 17.45
N GLU A 57 -7.87 4.01 16.33
CA GLU A 57 -7.34 3.28 15.20
C GLU A 57 -6.10 4.00 14.64
N PHE A 58 -5.13 3.21 14.19
CA PHE A 58 -4.05 3.67 13.35
C PHE A 58 -4.49 3.64 11.88
N LYS A 59 -4.39 4.79 11.22
CA LYS A 59 -4.59 4.91 9.78
C LYS A 59 -3.25 4.84 9.07
N VAL A 60 -3.03 3.80 8.28
CA VAL A 60 -1.80 3.56 7.51
C VAL A 60 -2.06 3.85 6.03
N ILE A 61 -1.19 4.66 5.43
CA ILE A 61 -1.21 5.00 4.00
C ILE A 61 0.12 4.56 3.38
N TYR A 62 0.06 3.52 2.56
CA TYR A 62 1.19 3.04 1.75
C TYR A 62 1.31 3.83 0.45
N PHE A 63 0.16 4.15 -0.17
CA PHE A 63 0.09 4.95 -1.39
C PHE A 63 -1.17 5.84 -1.44
N LYS A 64 -2.34 5.26 -1.75
CA LYS A 64 -3.58 6.05 -1.92
C LYS A 64 -4.65 5.73 -0.89
N THR A 65 -5.05 4.46 -0.83
CA THR A 65 -6.18 3.99 -0.03
C THR A 65 -5.70 3.73 1.40
N PRO A 66 -6.30 4.36 2.43
CA PRO A 66 -5.95 4.09 3.82
C PRO A 66 -6.26 2.65 4.25
N ARG A 67 -5.52 2.15 5.25
CA ARG A 67 -5.77 0.91 5.98
C ARG A 67 -5.89 1.24 7.45
N PHE A 68 -6.91 0.71 8.11
CA PHE A 68 -7.18 1.00 9.51
C PHE A 68 -6.85 -0.23 10.36
N PHE A 69 -6.18 0.00 11.47
CA PHE A 69 -5.81 -1.02 12.46
C PHE A 69 -6.25 -0.53 13.83
N PRO A 70 -6.92 -1.35 14.65
CA PRO A 70 -7.23 -0.95 16.03
C PRO A 70 -5.98 -0.54 16.81
N SER A 71 -6.09 0.43 17.73
CA SER A 71 -4.96 0.84 18.57
C SER A 71 -4.63 -0.12 19.73
N ASN A 72 -5.36 -1.24 19.83
CA ASN A 72 -5.07 -2.31 20.78
C ASN A 72 -3.87 -3.18 20.33
N GLN A 73 -3.40 -4.05 21.21
CA GLN A 73 -2.20 -4.85 20.98
C GLN A 73 -2.31 -5.76 19.74
N ASP A 74 -3.46 -6.40 19.51
CA ASP A 74 -3.69 -7.23 18.32
C ASP A 74 -3.64 -6.41 17.02
N GLY A 75 -4.22 -5.20 17.04
CA GLY A 75 -4.18 -4.28 15.91
C GLY A 75 -2.77 -3.75 15.64
N ILE A 76 -2.00 -3.46 16.70
CA ILE A 76 -0.58 -3.10 16.58
C ILE A 76 0.22 -4.25 15.97
N ASP A 77 0.04 -5.48 16.43
CA ASP A 77 0.77 -6.64 15.89
C ASP A 77 0.41 -6.92 14.43
N ALA A 78 -0.86 -6.76 14.06
CA ALA A 78 -1.31 -6.83 12.68
C ALA A 78 -0.71 -5.72 11.80
N LEU A 79 -0.63 -4.48 12.30
CA LEU A 79 -0.01 -3.35 11.62
C LEU A 79 1.47 -3.63 11.38
N LEU A 80 2.20 -3.99 12.44
CA LEU A 80 3.63 -4.29 12.38
C LEU A 80 3.93 -5.40 11.38
N LYS A 81 3.11 -6.47 11.39
CA LYS A 81 3.21 -7.55 10.41
C LYS A 81 2.94 -7.06 8.99
N ALA A 82 1.91 -6.24 8.76
CA ALA A 82 1.59 -5.73 7.43
C ALA A 82 2.71 -4.84 6.87
N ILE A 83 3.29 -3.97 7.70
CA ILE A 83 4.45 -3.14 7.32
C ILE A 83 5.66 -4.04 7.00
N SER A 84 5.97 -5.02 7.86
CA SER A 84 7.06 -5.97 7.64
C SER A 84 6.87 -6.75 6.34
N ASP A 85 5.66 -7.27 6.08
CA ASP A 85 5.34 -8.01 4.87
C ASP A 85 5.48 -7.13 3.62
N TYR A 86 5.16 -5.84 3.69
CA TYR A 86 5.34 -4.93 2.55
C TYR A 86 6.81 -4.61 2.29
N ILE A 87 7.55 -4.25 3.34
CA ILE A 87 8.99 -3.93 3.26
C ILE A 87 9.80 -5.14 2.78
N THR A 88 9.43 -6.35 3.20
CA THR A 88 10.07 -7.59 2.75
C THR A 88 9.56 -8.09 1.39
N GLY A 89 8.61 -7.40 0.77
CA GLY A 89 8.08 -7.75 -0.55
C GLY A 89 7.20 -8.99 -0.58
N LYS A 90 6.58 -9.37 0.54
CA LYS A 90 5.55 -10.44 0.59
C LYS A 90 4.19 -9.91 0.18
N ILE A 91 3.91 -8.63 0.42
CA ILE A 91 2.76 -7.93 -0.12
C ILE A 91 3.24 -6.72 -0.94
N VAL A 92 2.40 -6.28 -1.86
CA VAL A 92 2.63 -5.14 -2.76
C VAL A 92 1.36 -4.30 -2.84
N TYR A 93 1.46 -3.05 -3.26
CA TYR A 93 0.26 -2.31 -3.67
C TYR A 93 0.09 -2.38 -5.19
N MET A 94 -1.11 -2.77 -5.60
CA MET A 94 -1.58 -2.86 -6.96
C MET A 94 -2.40 -1.62 -7.29
N ASP A 95 -2.02 -0.93 -8.36
CA ASP A 95 -2.62 0.32 -8.81
C ASP A 95 -2.93 0.27 -10.31
N ILE A 96 -3.76 1.20 -10.78
CA ILE A 96 -4.03 1.38 -12.22
C ILE A 96 -3.52 2.75 -12.67
N ILE A 97 -2.69 2.72 -13.71
CA ILE A 97 -2.28 3.89 -14.45
C ILE A 97 -3.14 3.95 -15.71
N SER A 98 -4.11 4.88 -15.71
CA SER A 98 -4.98 5.10 -16.86
C SER A 98 -4.26 5.84 -17.98
N THR A 99 -4.56 5.50 -19.24
CA THR A 99 -4.11 6.27 -20.41
C THR A 99 -4.71 7.67 -20.48
N SER A 100 -5.79 7.93 -19.74
CA SER A 100 -6.42 9.25 -19.63
C SER A 100 -5.66 10.23 -18.71
N ASN A 101 -4.50 9.83 -18.16
CA ASN A 101 -3.74 10.54 -17.12
C ASN A 101 -4.53 10.80 -15.81
N ASN A 102 -5.74 10.25 -15.66
CA ASN A 102 -6.45 10.28 -14.41
C ASN A 102 -5.93 9.14 -13.52
N SER A 103 -5.28 9.52 -12.41
CA SER A 103 -4.92 8.55 -11.38
C SER A 103 -6.19 7.95 -10.80
N TYR A 104 -6.32 6.62 -10.86
CA TYR A 104 -7.37 5.92 -10.13
C TYR A 104 -7.28 6.25 -8.64
N PRO A 105 -8.42 6.47 -7.95
CA PRO A 105 -8.42 6.88 -6.55
C PRO A 105 -8.07 5.74 -5.59
N ARG A 106 -8.01 4.50 -6.08
CA ARG A 106 -7.92 3.29 -5.27
C ARG A 106 -6.76 2.42 -5.72
N ASP A 107 -6.06 1.89 -4.73
CA ASP A 107 -5.01 0.87 -4.82
C ASP A 107 -5.32 -0.25 -3.81
N ARG A 108 -4.75 -1.43 -4.01
CA ARG A 108 -5.01 -2.61 -3.17
C ARG A 108 -3.74 -3.31 -2.75
N LEU A 109 -3.70 -3.72 -1.48
CA LEU A 109 -2.62 -4.59 -1.01
C LEU A 109 -2.91 -6.01 -1.49
N VAL A 110 -1.89 -6.64 -2.07
CA VAL A 110 -1.98 -7.97 -2.67
C VAL A 110 -0.78 -8.79 -2.24
N PRO A 111 -0.96 -10.03 -1.75
CA PRO A 111 0.15 -10.95 -1.55
C PRO A 111 0.83 -11.27 -2.88
N VAL A 112 2.16 -11.24 -2.89
CA VAL A 112 2.94 -11.55 -4.11
C VAL A 112 2.66 -12.95 -4.62
N SER A 113 2.33 -13.90 -3.73
CA SER A 113 1.92 -15.26 -4.08
C SER A 113 0.59 -15.34 -4.86
N GLU A 114 -0.24 -14.29 -4.83
CA GLU A 114 -1.48 -14.22 -5.61
C GLU A 114 -1.28 -13.60 -7.00
N LEU A 115 -0.11 -13.02 -7.28
CA LEU A 115 0.15 -12.37 -8.56
C LEU A 115 0.30 -13.40 -9.69
N PRO A 116 -0.41 -13.24 -10.82
CA PRO A 116 -0.31 -14.16 -11.94
C PRO A 116 0.93 -13.90 -12.81
N GLU A 117 1.47 -14.95 -13.41
CA GLU A 117 2.45 -14.83 -14.50
C GLU A 117 1.72 -14.57 -15.82
N ALA A 118 1.64 -13.28 -16.20
CA ALA A 118 1.09 -12.76 -17.47
C ALA A 118 -0.20 -13.47 -17.96
N ASP A 119 -1.11 -13.77 -17.04
CA ASP A 119 -2.38 -14.46 -17.29
C ASP A 119 -3.54 -13.48 -17.08
N LEU A 120 -4.23 -13.14 -18.17
CA LEU A 120 -5.29 -12.13 -18.18
C LEU A 120 -6.49 -12.52 -17.30
N ASP A 121 -6.94 -13.77 -17.38
CA ASP A 121 -8.12 -14.22 -16.63
C ASP A 121 -7.83 -14.25 -15.13
N LYS A 122 -6.64 -14.68 -14.73
CA LYS A 122 -6.23 -14.65 -13.33
C LYS A 122 -6.04 -13.22 -12.83
N LEU A 123 -5.43 -12.34 -13.62
CA LEU A 123 -5.29 -10.93 -13.25
C LEU A 123 -6.66 -10.27 -13.07
N ALA A 124 -7.60 -10.55 -13.98
CA ALA A 124 -8.94 -10.02 -13.89
C ALA A 124 -9.67 -10.47 -12.63
N ARG A 125 -9.63 -11.76 -12.32
CA ARG A 125 -10.19 -12.31 -11.07
C ARG A 125 -9.55 -11.68 -9.85
N LEU A 126 -8.25 -11.46 -9.85
CA LEU A 126 -7.54 -10.82 -8.75
C LEU A 126 -7.99 -9.37 -8.54
N CYS A 127 -8.09 -8.56 -9.60
CA CYS A 127 -8.56 -7.18 -9.52
C CYS A 127 -9.99 -7.10 -8.97
N ILE A 128 -10.89 -8.00 -9.40
CA ILE A 128 -12.26 -8.08 -8.92
C ILE A 128 -12.30 -8.51 -7.44
N ASN A 129 -11.59 -9.57 -7.08
CA ASN A 129 -11.57 -10.11 -5.71
C ASN A 129 -11.01 -9.11 -4.69
N LYS A 130 -10.01 -8.32 -5.10
CA LYS A 130 -9.44 -7.24 -4.27
C LYS A 130 -10.26 -5.95 -4.33
N ASN A 131 -11.38 -5.93 -5.07
CA ASN A 131 -12.22 -4.76 -5.25
C ASN A 131 -11.41 -3.54 -5.75
N LEU A 132 -10.50 -3.77 -6.69
CA LEU A 132 -9.72 -2.73 -7.35
C LEU A 132 -10.58 -2.05 -8.42
N LEU A 133 -11.20 -2.87 -9.28
CA LEU A 133 -12.17 -2.48 -10.32
C LEU A 133 -13.29 -3.50 -10.41
N SER A 134 -14.45 -3.05 -10.87
CA SER A 134 -15.48 -3.94 -11.40
C SER A 134 -15.03 -4.59 -12.70
N GLU A 135 -15.72 -5.67 -13.12
CA GLU A 135 -15.41 -6.37 -14.37
C GLU A 135 -15.49 -5.43 -15.59
N SER A 136 -16.52 -4.59 -15.65
CA SER A 136 -16.74 -3.65 -16.77
C SER A 136 -15.63 -2.59 -16.86
N GLU A 137 -15.25 -2.00 -15.72
CA GLU A 137 -14.16 -1.01 -15.67
C GLU A 137 -12.83 -1.63 -16.07
N LEU A 138 -12.53 -2.85 -15.57
CA LEU A 138 -11.30 -3.55 -15.90
C LEU A 138 -11.17 -3.82 -17.40
N ARG A 139 -12.23 -4.36 -18.04
CA ARG A 139 -12.22 -4.63 -19.49
C ARG A 139 -12.01 -3.35 -20.28
N PHE A 140 -12.70 -2.28 -19.90
CA PHE A 140 -12.57 -0.98 -20.54
C PHE A 140 -11.14 -0.43 -20.44
N GLU A 141 -10.56 -0.41 -19.24
CA GLU A 141 -9.20 0.12 -19.01
C GLU A 141 -8.14 -0.68 -19.77
N LEU A 142 -8.20 -2.02 -19.72
CA LEU A 142 -7.25 -2.86 -20.43
C LEU A 142 -7.35 -2.70 -21.95
N GLN A 143 -8.56 -2.52 -22.51
CA GLN A 143 -8.75 -2.21 -23.92
C GLN A 143 -8.28 -0.80 -24.29
N ALA A 144 -8.41 0.15 -23.39
CA ALA A 144 -7.93 1.53 -23.55
C ALA A 144 -6.40 1.66 -23.43
N GLY A 145 -5.69 0.58 -23.14
CA GLY A 145 -4.22 0.55 -23.04
C GLY A 145 -3.68 0.93 -21.67
N SER A 146 -4.53 1.01 -20.65
CA SER A 146 -4.13 1.27 -19.27
C SER A 146 -3.30 0.11 -18.71
N SER A 147 -2.53 0.40 -17.67
CA SER A 147 -1.61 -0.56 -17.05
C SER A 147 -1.98 -0.83 -15.60
N ILE A 148 -1.90 -2.09 -15.18
CA ILE A 148 -2.03 -2.47 -13.76
C ILE A 148 -0.62 -2.61 -13.21
N CYS A 149 -0.21 -1.67 -12.37
CA CYS A 149 1.14 -1.60 -11.85
C CYS A 149 1.24 -2.21 -10.45
N ILE A 150 2.28 -3.03 -10.30
CA ILE A 150 2.64 -3.70 -9.07
C ILE A 150 3.83 -2.97 -8.46
N ASN A 151 3.62 -2.46 -7.26
CA ASN A 151 4.59 -1.60 -6.60
C ASN A 151 5.07 -2.25 -5.31
N PHE A 152 6.36 -2.59 -5.32
CA PHE A 152 7.10 -3.10 -4.20
C PHE A 152 7.65 -1.95 -3.36
N TRP A 153 8.11 -2.28 -2.15
CA TRP A 153 8.96 -1.39 -1.37
C TRP A 153 10.28 -1.08 -2.11
N ASP A 154 10.93 -2.10 -2.67
CA ASP A 154 12.07 -1.92 -3.56
C ASP A 154 11.58 -1.64 -4.98
N GLN A 155 11.67 -0.38 -5.41
CA GLN A 155 11.13 0.06 -6.69
C GLN A 155 11.77 -0.62 -7.89
N ASN A 156 12.98 -1.18 -7.76
CA ASN A 156 13.62 -1.93 -8.84
C ASN A 156 12.89 -3.23 -9.19
N LYS A 157 11.96 -3.67 -8.33
CA LYS A 157 11.12 -4.85 -8.55
C LYS A 157 9.73 -4.49 -9.09
N ASN A 158 9.43 -3.20 -9.24
CA ASN A 158 8.15 -2.76 -9.80
C ASN A 158 8.03 -3.26 -11.23
N PHE A 159 6.81 -3.60 -11.61
CA PHE A 159 6.45 -4.00 -12.96
C PHE A 159 4.99 -3.65 -13.21
N CYS A 160 4.57 -3.60 -14.47
CA CYS A 160 3.19 -3.38 -14.84
C CYS A 160 2.68 -4.48 -15.77
N TYR A 161 1.42 -4.86 -15.59
CA TYR A 161 0.69 -5.63 -16.56
C TYR A 161 0.04 -4.71 -17.58
N LYS A 162 0.22 -5.01 -18.86
CA LYS A 162 -0.31 -4.21 -19.96
C LYS A 162 -0.82 -5.09 -21.09
N MET A 163 -1.86 -4.65 -21.78
CA MET A 163 -2.29 -5.29 -23.02
C MET A 163 -1.42 -4.83 -24.18
N GLN A 164 -0.79 -5.76 -24.88
CA GLN A 164 -0.06 -5.52 -26.12
C GLN A 164 -0.45 -6.58 -27.16
N ASN A 165 -0.89 -6.13 -28.35
CA ASN A 165 -1.30 -7.00 -29.45
C ASN A 165 -2.31 -8.10 -29.05
N GLY A 166 -3.27 -7.75 -28.19
CA GLY A 166 -4.31 -8.66 -27.69
C GLY A 166 -3.85 -9.67 -26.62
N LYS A 167 -2.62 -9.54 -26.10
CA LYS A 167 -2.08 -10.38 -25.04
C LYS A 167 -1.68 -9.54 -23.83
N LEU A 168 -1.81 -10.13 -22.65
CA LEU A 168 -1.26 -9.54 -21.42
C LEU A 168 0.25 -9.76 -21.41
N ILE A 169 1.00 -8.69 -21.19
CA ILE A 169 2.45 -8.73 -20.94
C ILE A 169 2.76 -8.20 -19.55
N LYS A 170 3.92 -8.59 -19.02
CA LYS A 170 4.51 -8.10 -17.78
C LYS A 170 5.77 -7.32 -18.16
N GLU A 171 5.75 -6.02 -17.94
CA GLU A 171 6.81 -5.05 -18.26
C GLU A 171 7.49 -4.55 -17.00
#